data_AF-A0A349MHH1-F1
#
_entry.id   AF-A0A349MHH1-F1
#
_cell.length_a   1.000
_cell.length_b   1.000
_cell.length_c   1.000
_cell.angle_alpha   90.00
_cell.angle_beta   90.00
_cell.angle_gamma   90.00
#
_symmetry.space_group_name_H-M   'P 1'
#
loop_
_entity.id
_entity.type
_entity.pdbx_description
1 polymer ?
#
loop_
_entity_poly.entity_id
_entity_poly.type
_entity_poly.pdbx_seq_one_letter_code
_entity_poly.pdbx_strand_id
1 'polypeptide(L)'
;MGVSLNKVTSPGRSKRVQPRLLLSSIQIIVCLVVTVFLGHAQGTEESLNRIHIKGSNAMKAVVQAWAAAYQAENPGVFFSVDGGGSGNGIAALINGHVTVATTSRPLKAREIRLITQRTGGPPKDFIVGLDALSVVVNKANPINGITMGQLAKIFGGTDGFSTWADLGITIPSCPANTILRLSRKNNSGDYTYFRETVFNERTRFHPNLVTIHQAEKLVEKISLSPCAIGFTSMANVTNDVKVLCIARDDNKETPCIPPTAHFTHEGVYPLSRPLYFYMLAKPVPLVQPFIAWVQGIKGQEILRKSGFIAIQESASPVAVQPPS
;
A
#
# COMPACT_ATOMS: atom_id res chain seq x y z
N MET A 1 84.02 -9.23 -83.31
CA MET A 1 85.09 -9.60 -82.35
C MET A 1 84.39 -9.80 -81.02
N GLY A 2 84.34 -10.95 -80.35
CA GLY A 2 84.96 -12.25 -80.53
C GLY A 2 84.83 -12.93 -79.15
N VAL A 3 84.35 -14.18 -79.15
CA VAL A 3 84.66 -15.24 -78.17
C VAL A 3 84.11 -15.04 -76.74
N SER A 4 83.68 -16.02 -75.95
CA SER A 4 83.13 -17.39 -76.07
C SER A 4 83.00 -17.91 -74.61
N LEU A 5 82.35 -19.07 -74.46
CA LEU A 5 82.44 -20.07 -73.36
C LEU A 5 81.52 -19.81 -72.14
N ASN A 6 80.42 -20.58 -72.01
CA ASN A 6 80.30 -21.91 -71.35
C ASN A 6 79.83 -21.74 -69.88
N LYS A 7 78.89 -22.48 -69.27
CA LYS A 7 78.59 -23.93 -69.31
C LYS A 7 77.30 -24.19 -68.44
N VAL A 8 76.54 -25.25 -68.77
CA VAL A 8 76.07 -26.34 -67.85
C VAL A 8 74.79 -26.22 -66.97
N THR A 9 73.77 -26.99 -67.40
CA THR A 9 72.86 -27.99 -66.74
C THR A 9 71.82 -27.70 -65.63
N SER A 10 70.55 -27.99 -66.01
CA SER A 10 69.50 -28.82 -65.34
C SER A 10 68.58 -28.23 -64.23
N PRO A 11 67.42 -28.86 -63.88
CA PRO A 11 66.10 -28.32 -64.19
C PRO A 11 65.21 -28.02 -62.96
N GLY A 12 64.30 -27.04 -63.06
CA GLY A 12 63.51 -26.54 -61.93
C GLY A 12 62.01 -26.45 -62.16
N ARG A 13 61.30 -27.55 -61.90
CA ARG A 13 60.00 -27.70 -61.20
C ARG A 13 58.86 -26.69 -61.47
N SER A 14 57.83 -27.21 -62.14
CA SER A 14 56.44 -26.72 -62.18
C SER A 14 55.89 -26.32 -60.80
N LYS A 15 55.31 -25.11 -60.71
CA LYS A 15 54.48 -24.68 -59.57
C LYS A 15 53.01 -24.63 -60.01
N ARG A 16 52.26 -25.65 -59.61
CA ARG A 16 50.79 -25.64 -59.55
C ARG A 16 50.34 -24.68 -58.45
N VAL A 17 49.53 -23.69 -58.81
CA VAL A 17 48.80 -22.84 -57.86
C VAL A 17 47.59 -23.62 -57.36
N GLN A 18 47.50 -23.87 -56.05
CA GLN A 18 46.28 -24.40 -55.43
C GLN A 18 45.33 -23.26 -55.04
N PRO A 19 44.00 -23.40 -55.21
CA PRO A 19 43.05 -22.44 -54.68
C PRO A 19 42.94 -22.64 -53.17
N ARG A 20 43.31 -21.61 -52.41
CA ARG A 20 43.11 -21.57 -50.95
C ARG A 20 41.63 -21.39 -50.64
N LEU A 21 41.15 -22.20 -49.70
CA LEU A 21 39.81 -22.23 -49.13
C LEU A 21 39.34 -20.83 -48.70
N LEU A 22 38.15 -20.45 -49.17
CA LEU A 22 37.43 -19.22 -48.81
C LEU A 22 36.10 -19.55 -48.07
N LEU A 23 36.06 -20.67 -47.35
CA LEU A 23 34.84 -21.22 -46.75
C LEU A 23 34.72 -21.03 -45.23
N SER A 24 35.73 -20.53 -44.52
CA SER A 24 35.68 -20.44 -43.04
C SER A 24 35.06 -19.15 -42.49
N SER A 25 34.89 -18.11 -43.31
CA SER A 25 34.45 -16.79 -42.82
C SER A 25 32.92 -16.62 -42.77
N ILE A 26 32.18 -17.39 -43.58
CA ILE A 26 30.71 -17.28 -43.66
C ILE A 26 30.03 -18.03 -42.51
N GLN A 27 30.59 -19.15 -42.04
CA GLN A 27 30.03 -19.92 -40.92
C GLN A 27 30.18 -19.20 -39.57
N ILE A 28 31.23 -18.41 -39.37
CA ILE A 28 31.45 -17.67 -38.12
C ILE A 28 30.49 -16.47 -38.00
N ILE A 29 30.18 -15.79 -39.11
CA ILE A 29 29.25 -14.65 -39.13
C ILE A 29 27.81 -15.12 -38.88
N VAL A 30 27.41 -16.30 -39.40
CA VAL A 30 26.08 -16.86 -39.14
C VAL A 30 25.90 -17.25 -37.66
N CYS A 31 26.92 -17.78 -36.99
CA CYS A 31 26.87 -18.05 -35.53
C CYS A 31 26.80 -16.77 -34.67
N LEU A 32 27.44 -15.68 -35.10
CA LEU A 32 27.42 -14.41 -34.36
C LEU A 32 26.08 -13.67 -34.50
N VAL A 33 25.42 -13.77 -35.65
CA VAL A 33 24.08 -13.17 -35.85
C VAL A 33 22.99 -13.96 -35.10
N VAL A 34 23.11 -15.29 -35.00
CA VAL A 34 22.17 -16.14 -34.24
C VAL A 34 22.30 -15.90 -32.72
N THR A 35 23.49 -15.61 -32.21
CA THR A 35 23.68 -15.29 -30.78
C THR A 35 23.18 -13.90 -30.39
N VAL A 36 23.25 -12.91 -31.29
CA VAL A 36 22.68 -11.57 -31.06
C VAL A 36 21.14 -11.57 -31.10
N PHE A 37 20.52 -12.47 -31.87
CA PHE A 37 19.06 -12.63 -31.89
C PHE A 37 18.50 -13.41 -30.68
N LEU A 38 19.30 -14.26 -30.03
CA LEU A 38 18.88 -14.97 -28.81
C LEU A 38 19.00 -14.13 -27.52
N GLY A 39 19.77 -13.04 -27.53
CA GLY A 39 19.95 -12.15 -26.38
C GLY A 39 18.81 -11.18 -26.10
N HIS A 40 17.80 -11.09 -26.98
CA HIS A 40 16.73 -10.08 -26.89
C HIS A 40 15.37 -10.61 -26.37
N ALA A 41 15.25 -11.89 -26.03
CA ALA A 41 13.98 -12.47 -25.56
C ALA A 41 13.76 -12.37 -24.03
N GLN A 42 14.77 -12.01 -23.24
CA GLN A 42 14.64 -11.95 -21.77
C GLN A 42 13.85 -10.73 -21.27
N GLY A 43 13.71 -9.68 -22.07
CA GLY A 43 12.97 -8.47 -21.69
C GLY A 43 11.44 -8.58 -21.80
N THR A 44 10.92 -9.56 -22.56
CA THR A 44 9.48 -9.70 -22.81
C THR A 44 8.74 -10.49 -21.73
N GLU A 45 9.37 -11.52 -21.13
CA GLU A 45 8.75 -12.30 -20.04
C GLU A 45 8.60 -11.50 -18.74
N GLU A 46 9.58 -10.66 -18.41
CA GLU A 46 9.55 -9.82 -17.20
C GLU A 46 8.40 -8.78 -17.24
N SER A 47 7.94 -8.40 -18.44
CA SER A 47 6.81 -7.49 -18.62
C SER A 47 5.45 -8.16 -18.47
N LEU A 48 5.33 -9.44 -18.82
CA LEU A 48 4.08 -10.21 -18.74
C LEU A 48 3.78 -10.70 -17.31
N ASN A 49 4.82 -10.91 -16.50
CA ASN A 49 4.69 -11.40 -15.13
C ASN A 49 4.72 -10.31 -14.04
N ARG A 50 4.40 -9.07 -14.40
CA ARG A 50 4.39 -7.94 -13.45
C ARG A 50 2.99 -7.62 -12.94
N ILE A 51 2.81 -7.66 -11.62
CA ILE A 51 1.59 -7.22 -10.95
C ILE A 51 1.77 -5.75 -10.54
N HIS A 52 1.01 -4.86 -11.19
CA HIS A 52 0.97 -3.45 -10.86
C HIS A 52 -0.12 -3.19 -9.81
N ILE A 53 0.30 -2.70 -8.65
CA ILE A 53 -0.56 -2.44 -7.51
C ILE A 53 -0.52 -0.94 -7.18
N LYS A 54 -1.67 -0.29 -7.07
CA LYS A 54 -1.74 1.13 -6.67
C LYS A 54 -2.93 1.41 -5.78
N GLY A 55 -2.76 2.28 -4.78
CA GLY A 55 -3.92 2.83 -4.08
C GLY A 55 -3.64 3.34 -2.68
N SER A 56 -4.37 2.80 -1.72
CA SER A 56 -4.40 3.23 -0.32
C SER A 56 -3.00 3.41 0.26
N ASN A 57 -2.68 4.64 0.64
CA ASN A 57 -1.41 4.95 1.32
C ASN A 57 -1.32 4.29 2.70
N ALA A 58 -2.45 4.00 3.34
CA ALA A 58 -2.46 3.25 4.60
C ALA A 58 -1.98 1.81 4.41
N MET A 59 -2.22 1.21 3.23
CA MET A 59 -1.85 -0.17 2.93
C MET A 59 -0.47 -0.31 2.30
N LYS A 60 0.18 0.78 1.88
CA LYS A 60 1.39 0.70 1.03
C LYS A 60 2.49 -0.17 1.65
N ALA A 61 2.80 0.03 2.93
CA ALA A 61 3.86 -0.70 3.61
C ALA A 61 3.57 -2.21 3.69
N VAL A 62 2.36 -2.59 4.12
CA VAL A 62 1.98 -4.02 4.20
C VAL A 62 1.91 -4.68 2.83
N VAL A 63 1.48 -3.94 1.80
CA VAL A 63 1.46 -4.45 0.41
C VAL A 63 2.87 -4.66 -0.14
N GLN A 64 3.82 -3.78 0.19
CA GLN A 64 5.22 -3.97 -0.16
C GLN A 64 5.81 -5.19 0.56
N ALA A 65 5.47 -5.41 1.83
CA ALA A 65 5.90 -6.58 2.59
C ALA A 65 5.32 -7.89 2.00
N TRP A 66 4.03 -7.90 1.66
CA TRP A 66 3.39 -9.03 0.97
C TRP A 66 4.03 -9.31 -0.40
N ALA A 67 4.26 -8.26 -1.20
CA ALA A 67 4.89 -8.39 -2.51
C ALA A 67 6.29 -9.01 -2.40
N ALA A 68 7.13 -8.50 -1.48
CA ALA A 68 8.48 -9.00 -1.28
C ALA A 68 8.48 -10.47 -0.81
N ALA A 69 7.64 -10.81 0.16
CA ALA A 69 7.55 -12.17 0.69
C ALA A 69 6.99 -13.16 -0.35
N TYR A 70 5.97 -12.76 -1.11
CA TYR A 70 5.42 -13.60 -2.18
C TYR A 70 6.43 -13.81 -3.32
N GLN A 71 7.15 -12.76 -3.72
CA GLN A 71 8.18 -12.83 -4.75
C GLN A 71 9.35 -13.73 -4.33
N ALA A 72 9.72 -13.77 -3.04
CA ALA A 72 10.72 -14.70 -2.54
C ALA A 72 10.32 -16.17 -2.70
N GLU A 73 9.02 -16.47 -2.59
CA GLU A 73 8.45 -17.82 -2.81
C GLU A 73 8.15 -18.11 -4.29
N ASN A 74 8.04 -17.06 -5.12
CA ASN A 74 7.63 -17.11 -6.52
C ASN A 74 8.54 -16.21 -7.36
N PRO A 75 9.81 -16.59 -7.62
CA PRO A 75 10.83 -15.72 -8.23
C PRO A 75 10.50 -15.25 -9.66
N GLY A 76 9.52 -15.88 -10.32
CA GLY A 76 9.03 -15.48 -11.65
C GLY A 76 7.94 -14.40 -11.63
N VAL A 77 7.50 -13.93 -10.45
CA VAL A 77 6.45 -12.91 -10.30
C VAL A 77 7.06 -11.61 -9.79
N PHE A 78 6.84 -10.51 -10.51
CA PHE A 78 7.38 -9.20 -10.19
C PHE A 78 6.28 -8.24 -9.74
N PHE A 79 6.62 -7.31 -8.86
CA PHE A 79 5.67 -6.33 -8.35
C PHE A 79 6.11 -4.89 -8.64
N SER A 80 5.11 -4.03 -8.85
CA SER A 80 5.25 -2.58 -8.73
C SER A 80 4.19 -2.10 -7.76
N VAL A 81 4.60 -1.54 -6.62
CA VAL A 81 3.68 -1.13 -5.55
C VAL A 81 3.74 0.37 -5.34
N ASP A 82 2.68 1.05 -5.76
CA ASP A 82 2.54 2.48 -5.67
C ASP A 82 1.47 2.92 -4.66
N GLY A 83 1.76 4.05 -4.02
CA GLY A 83 0.76 4.78 -3.25
C GLY A 83 -0.08 5.70 -4.14
N GLY A 84 -0.77 6.62 -3.49
CA GLY A 84 -1.54 7.70 -4.12
C GLY A 84 -2.91 7.91 -3.48
N GLY A 85 -3.34 7.03 -2.58
CA GLY A 85 -4.67 7.05 -1.97
C GLY A 85 -5.69 6.20 -2.72
N SER A 86 -6.72 5.74 -2.00
CA SER A 86 -7.74 4.82 -2.53
C SER A 86 -8.38 5.34 -3.82
N GLY A 87 -8.77 6.61 -3.88
CA GLY A 87 -9.38 7.21 -5.08
C GLY A 87 -8.50 7.16 -6.32
N ASN A 88 -7.18 7.38 -6.16
CA ASN A 88 -6.23 7.31 -7.29
C ASN A 88 -5.98 5.86 -7.73
N GLY A 89 -5.96 4.90 -6.80
CA GLY A 89 -5.91 3.48 -7.13
C GLY A 89 -7.14 3.04 -7.92
N ILE A 90 -8.33 3.46 -7.47
CA ILE A 90 -9.60 3.18 -8.15
C ILE A 90 -9.64 3.81 -9.54
N ALA A 91 -9.22 5.07 -9.68
CA ALA A 91 -9.13 5.74 -10.98
C ALA A 91 -8.16 5.02 -11.93
N ALA A 92 -7.00 4.57 -11.43
CA ALA A 92 -6.05 3.79 -12.20
C ALA A 92 -6.64 2.43 -12.63
N LEU A 93 -7.41 1.77 -11.77
CA LEU A 93 -8.11 0.53 -12.11
C LEU A 93 -9.21 0.75 -13.15
N ILE A 94 -10.02 1.81 -13.00
CA ILE A 94 -11.03 2.24 -13.98
C ILE A 94 -10.38 2.45 -15.35
N ASN A 95 -9.20 3.06 -15.40
CA ASN A 95 -8.49 3.31 -16.66
C ASN A 95 -7.67 2.10 -17.15
N GLY A 96 -7.55 1.04 -16.35
CA GLY A 96 -6.77 -0.17 -16.69
C GLY A 96 -5.27 0.02 -16.62
N HIS A 97 -4.79 1.02 -15.88
CA HIS A 97 -3.36 1.29 -15.69
C HIS A 97 -2.70 0.41 -14.62
N VAL A 98 -3.52 -0.29 -13.81
CA VAL A 98 -3.04 -1.20 -12.76
C VAL A 98 -3.82 -2.49 -12.76
N THR A 99 -3.17 -3.55 -12.28
CA THR A 99 -3.76 -4.88 -12.16
C THR A 99 -4.61 -5.00 -10.90
N VAL A 100 -4.16 -4.37 -9.80
CA VAL A 100 -4.85 -4.36 -8.51
C VAL A 100 -4.91 -2.94 -7.97
N ALA A 101 -6.11 -2.50 -7.57
CA ALA A 101 -6.27 -1.31 -6.73
C ALA A 101 -6.37 -1.70 -5.26
N THR A 102 -5.66 -0.99 -4.39
CA THR A 102 -5.80 -1.14 -2.93
C THR A 102 -6.66 -0.03 -2.36
N THR A 103 -7.65 -0.35 -1.54
CA THR A 103 -8.55 0.66 -0.97
C THR A 103 -8.86 0.39 0.50
N SER A 104 -9.13 1.47 1.22
CA SER A 104 -9.55 1.46 2.63
C SER A 104 -11.06 1.73 2.80
N ARG A 105 -11.82 1.60 1.72
CA ARG A 105 -13.27 1.78 1.64
C ARG A 105 -13.83 0.96 0.47
N PRO A 106 -15.12 0.59 0.51
CA PRO A 106 -15.75 0.01 -0.67
C PRO A 106 -15.77 0.98 -1.86
N LEU A 107 -15.87 0.43 -3.07
CA LEU A 107 -16.12 1.22 -4.26
C LEU A 107 -17.49 1.92 -4.18
N LYS A 108 -17.55 3.17 -4.65
CA LYS A 108 -18.80 3.92 -4.82
C LYS A 108 -19.58 3.35 -5.99
N ALA A 109 -20.91 3.47 -5.97
CA ALA A 109 -21.79 3.01 -7.06
C ALA A 109 -21.39 3.57 -8.45
N ARG A 110 -20.92 4.83 -8.50
CA ARG A 110 -20.38 5.43 -9.73
C ARG A 110 -19.11 4.73 -10.23
N GLU A 111 -18.21 4.37 -9.32
CA GLU A 111 -16.94 3.71 -9.65
C GLU A 111 -17.20 2.30 -10.19
N ILE A 112 -18.10 1.54 -9.52
CA ILE A 112 -18.55 0.22 -9.99
C ILE A 112 -19.14 0.33 -11.40
N ARG A 113 -20.06 1.28 -11.62
CA ARG A 113 -20.67 1.49 -12.95
C ARG A 113 -19.64 1.79 -14.04
N LEU A 114 -18.67 2.65 -13.76
CA LEU A 114 -17.62 2.99 -14.73
C LEU A 114 -16.76 1.77 -15.09
N ILE A 115 -16.43 0.93 -14.09
CA ILE A 115 -15.70 -0.33 -14.34
C ILE A 115 -16.57 -1.26 -15.19
N THR A 116 -17.81 -1.51 -14.79
CA THR A 116 -18.72 -2.41 -15.51
C THR A 116 -18.93 -2.01 -16.96
N GLN A 117 -19.12 -0.72 -17.23
CA GLN A 117 -19.27 -0.20 -18.60
C GLN A 117 -18.03 -0.45 -19.46
N ARG A 118 -16.83 -0.37 -18.87
CA ARG A 118 -15.58 -0.58 -19.60
C ARG A 118 -15.23 -2.05 -19.80
N THR A 119 -15.48 -2.89 -18.79
CA THR A 119 -14.99 -4.28 -18.76
C THR A 119 -16.06 -5.33 -19.01
N GLY A 120 -17.33 -4.94 -19.19
CA GLY A 120 -18.44 -5.87 -19.42
C GLY A 120 -18.89 -6.64 -18.18
N GLY A 121 -18.41 -6.24 -16.99
CA GLY A 121 -18.75 -6.90 -15.73
C GLY A 121 -18.23 -6.14 -14.51
N PRO A 122 -18.82 -6.34 -13.32
CA PRO A 122 -18.41 -5.63 -12.11
C PRO A 122 -16.99 -6.00 -11.69
N PRO A 123 -16.27 -5.09 -11.00
CA PRO A 123 -14.99 -5.42 -10.40
C PRO A 123 -15.14 -6.56 -9.39
N LYS A 124 -14.06 -7.32 -9.20
CA LYS A 124 -13.94 -8.29 -8.12
C LYS A 124 -13.28 -7.62 -6.92
N ASP A 125 -13.85 -7.85 -5.75
CA ASP A 125 -13.34 -7.34 -4.48
C ASP A 125 -12.87 -8.47 -3.58
N PHE A 126 -11.79 -8.22 -2.86
CA PHE A 126 -11.18 -9.15 -1.93
C PHE A 126 -10.83 -8.40 -0.66
N ILE A 127 -11.47 -8.76 0.46
CA ILE A 127 -11.04 -8.27 1.77
C ILE A 127 -9.75 -8.99 2.12
N VAL A 128 -8.68 -8.22 2.32
CA VAL A 128 -7.34 -8.73 2.60
C VAL A 128 -6.89 -8.46 4.03
N GLY A 129 -7.65 -7.65 4.76
CA GLY A 129 -7.41 -7.31 6.15
C GLY A 129 -8.45 -6.34 6.68
N LEU A 130 -8.39 -6.06 7.98
CA LEU A 130 -9.19 -5.06 8.66
C LEU A 130 -8.26 -4.05 9.34
N ASP A 131 -8.76 -2.84 9.53
CA ASP A 131 -8.09 -1.78 10.27
C ASP A 131 -9.09 -1.08 11.18
N ALA A 132 -8.62 -0.62 12.34
CA ALA A 132 -9.38 0.19 13.27
C ALA A 132 -8.70 1.56 13.35
N LEU A 133 -9.27 2.57 12.70
CA LEU A 133 -8.70 3.90 12.80
C LEU A 133 -8.91 4.42 14.22
N SER A 134 -7.81 4.57 14.96
CA SER A 134 -7.82 4.84 16.39
C SER A 134 -7.71 6.33 16.66
N VAL A 135 -8.58 6.84 17.54
CA VAL A 135 -8.45 8.19 18.09
C VAL A 135 -7.57 8.12 19.33
N VAL A 136 -6.53 8.94 19.35
CA VAL A 136 -5.51 8.93 20.38
C VAL A 136 -5.33 10.31 20.99
N VAL A 137 -5.07 10.33 22.29
CA VAL A 137 -4.77 11.52 23.08
C VAL A 137 -3.51 11.29 23.90
N ASN A 138 -2.97 12.37 24.46
CA ASN A 138 -1.93 12.26 25.47
C ASN A 138 -2.40 11.45 26.69
N LYS A 139 -1.50 10.67 27.32
CA LYS A 139 -1.83 9.88 28.52
C LYS A 139 -2.38 10.72 29.68
N ALA A 140 -1.96 11.97 29.81
CA ALA A 140 -2.42 12.88 30.86
C ALA A 140 -3.82 13.45 30.62
N ASN A 141 -4.40 13.27 29.41
CA ASN A 141 -5.77 13.68 29.14
C ASN A 141 -6.73 12.74 29.90
N PRO A 142 -7.72 13.22 30.67
CA PRO A 142 -8.53 12.37 31.56
C PRO A 142 -9.59 11.54 30.83
N ILE A 143 -9.95 11.83 29.58
CA ILE A 143 -11.03 11.11 28.91
C ILE A 143 -10.64 9.70 28.49
N ASN A 144 -11.59 8.78 28.52
CA ASN A 144 -11.40 7.40 28.05
C ASN A 144 -12.26 7.06 26.82
N GLY A 145 -13.19 7.95 26.47
CA GLY A 145 -14.11 7.76 25.36
C GLY A 145 -14.51 9.08 24.72
N ILE A 146 -15.02 8.97 23.50
CA ILE A 146 -15.53 10.09 22.72
C ILE A 146 -16.65 9.62 21.80
N THR A 147 -17.59 10.49 21.45
CA THR A 147 -18.66 10.14 20.50
C THR A 147 -18.28 10.52 19.07
N MET A 148 -18.91 9.90 18.08
CA MET A 148 -18.78 10.33 16.68
C MET A 148 -19.19 11.79 16.47
N GLY A 149 -20.24 12.25 17.17
CA GLY A 149 -20.70 13.65 17.12
C GLY A 149 -19.66 14.63 17.69
N GLN A 150 -19.01 14.27 18.80
CA GLN A 150 -17.91 15.06 19.38
C GLN A 150 -16.70 15.08 18.46
N LEU A 151 -16.33 13.95 17.84
CA LEU A 151 -15.25 13.92 16.84
C LEU A 151 -15.54 14.85 15.67
N ALA A 152 -16.78 14.89 15.19
CA ALA A 152 -17.17 15.79 14.11
C ALA A 152 -17.03 17.26 14.50
N LYS A 153 -17.45 17.63 15.72
CA LYS A 153 -17.30 18.99 16.26
C LYS A 153 -15.84 19.35 16.52
N ILE A 154 -15.00 18.42 16.95
CA ILE A 154 -13.57 18.69 17.14
C ILE A 154 -12.91 18.89 15.78
N PHE A 155 -12.99 17.91 14.89
CA PHE A 155 -12.14 17.87 13.71
C PHE A 155 -12.71 18.60 12.48
N GLY A 156 -14.01 18.87 12.42
CA GLY A 156 -14.67 19.44 11.24
C GLY A 156 -15.07 20.91 11.39
N GLY A 157 -15.10 21.62 10.26
CA GLY A 157 -15.66 22.99 10.16
C GLY A 157 -14.88 24.06 10.92
N THR A 158 -15.42 25.28 10.97
CA THR A 158 -14.86 26.41 11.72
C THR A 158 -15.59 26.67 13.03
N ASP A 159 -16.84 26.20 13.15
CA ASP A 159 -17.75 26.52 14.27
C ASP A 159 -17.78 25.39 15.31
N GLY A 160 -16.71 24.61 15.36
CA GLY A 160 -16.57 23.40 16.17
C GLY A 160 -15.93 23.65 17.55
N PHE A 161 -15.75 22.56 18.30
CA PHE A 161 -15.10 22.57 19.61
C PHE A 161 -13.63 22.93 19.49
N SER A 162 -13.24 24.07 20.06
CA SER A 162 -11.88 24.60 20.00
C SER A 162 -11.09 24.39 21.29
N THR A 163 -11.78 24.17 22.40
CA THR A 163 -11.19 23.94 23.72
C THR A 163 -11.71 22.66 24.35
N TRP A 164 -10.95 22.08 25.27
CA TRP A 164 -11.42 20.90 26.03
C TRP A 164 -12.61 21.23 26.94
N ALA A 165 -12.78 22.50 27.32
CA ALA A 165 -13.95 22.97 28.07
C ALA A 165 -15.25 22.88 27.27
N ASP A 166 -15.20 22.90 25.93
CA ASP A 166 -16.40 22.69 25.08
C ASP A 166 -16.97 21.28 25.25
N LEU A 167 -16.17 20.34 25.73
CA LEU A 167 -16.56 18.99 26.12
C LEU A 167 -16.80 18.85 27.64
N GLY A 168 -16.71 19.94 28.41
CA GLY A 168 -16.79 19.93 29.87
C GLY A 168 -15.55 19.32 30.55
N ILE A 169 -14.40 19.29 29.88
CA ILE A 169 -13.16 18.67 30.38
C ILE A 169 -12.15 19.74 30.75
N THR A 170 -11.47 19.53 31.87
CA THR A 170 -10.26 20.28 32.23
C THR A 170 -9.07 19.34 32.25
N ILE A 171 -7.98 19.73 31.59
CA ILE A 171 -6.73 18.96 31.54
C ILE A 171 -5.66 19.79 32.27
N PRO A 172 -5.26 19.44 33.51
CA PRO A 172 -4.32 20.24 34.29
C PRO A 172 -2.98 20.50 33.59
N SER A 173 -2.50 19.52 32.81
CA SER A 173 -1.26 19.61 32.03
C SER A 173 -1.41 20.36 30.69
N CYS A 174 -2.60 20.83 30.35
CA CYS A 174 -2.90 21.64 29.17
C CYS A 174 -3.39 23.04 29.60
N PRO A 175 -2.52 23.94 30.06
CA PRO A 175 -2.93 25.26 30.56
C PRO A 175 -3.56 26.14 29.47
N ALA A 176 -3.16 25.95 28.20
CA ALA A 176 -3.76 26.67 27.08
C ALA A 176 -5.22 26.26 26.80
N ASN A 177 -5.66 25.11 27.32
CA ASN A 177 -6.97 24.46 27.14
C ASN A 177 -7.46 24.26 25.69
N THR A 178 -6.68 24.71 24.71
CA THR A 178 -6.99 24.68 23.29
C THR A 178 -6.70 23.29 22.74
N ILE A 179 -7.63 22.73 21.96
CA ILE A 179 -7.46 21.41 21.36
C ILE A 179 -6.43 21.49 20.23
N LEU A 180 -5.28 20.83 20.42
CA LEU A 180 -4.29 20.64 19.36
C LEU A 180 -4.68 19.41 18.53
N ARG A 181 -5.16 19.64 17.31
CA ARG A 181 -5.62 18.58 16.42
C ARG A 181 -4.49 18.10 15.53
N LEU A 182 -4.28 16.80 15.50
CA LEU A 182 -3.21 16.18 14.72
C LEU A 182 -3.77 15.11 13.79
N SER A 183 -3.30 15.10 12.55
CA SER A 183 -3.58 14.02 11.60
C SER A 183 -2.39 13.81 10.66
N ARG A 184 -2.44 12.73 9.88
CA ARG A 184 -1.53 12.55 8.76
C ARG A 184 -1.85 13.56 7.65
N LYS A 185 -0.89 13.79 6.73
CA LYS A 185 -1.12 14.66 5.56
C LYS A 185 -2.38 14.29 4.76
N ASN A 186 -2.93 15.27 4.06
CA ASN A 186 -4.17 15.17 3.29
C ASN A 186 -4.17 14.08 2.20
N ASN A 187 -2.99 13.65 1.75
CA ASN A 187 -2.83 12.54 0.81
C ASN A 187 -2.81 11.16 1.50
N SER A 188 -2.88 11.08 2.83
CA SER A 188 -2.94 9.81 3.56
C SER A 188 -4.34 9.18 3.51
N GLY A 189 -4.39 7.85 3.62
CA GLY A 189 -5.65 7.10 3.68
C GLY A 189 -6.45 7.42 4.95
N ASP A 190 -5.77 7.62 6.08
CA ASP A 190 -6.37 7.93 7.38
C ASP A 190 -7.09 9.28 7.35
N TYR A 191 -6.45 10.32 6.82
CA TYR A 191 -7.06 11.64 6.65
C TYR A 191 -8.35 11.58 5.84
N THR A 192 -8.31 10.87 4.70
CA THR A 192 -9.47 10.78 3.80
C THR A 192 -10.60 9.99 4.44
N TYR A 193 -10.29 8.83 5.00
CA TYR A 193 -11.30 7.97 5.64
C TYR A 193 -11.95 8.65 6.84
N PHE A 194 -11.16 9.26 7.74
CA PHE A 194 -11.72 9.96 8.90
C PHE A 194 -12.70 11.05 8.47
N ARG A 195 -12.33 11.86 7.47
CA ARG A 195 -13.18 12.94 6.95
C ARG A 195 -14.52 12.43 6.41
N GLU A 196 -14.47 11.35 5.63
CA GLU A 196 -15.64 10.76 4.98
C GLU A 196 -16.58 10.11 6.02
N THR A 197 -16.01 9.42 7.01
CA THR A 197 -16.77 8.65 8.00
C THR A 197 -17.31 9.49 9.16
N VAL A 198 -16.54 10.48 9.64
CA VAL A 198 -16.90 11.24 10.85
C VAL A 198 -17.86 12.40 10.55
N PHE A 199 -17.82 12.95 9.34
CA PHE A 199 -18.78 13.99 8.94
C PHE A 199 -19.30 13.78 7.52
N ASN A 200 -18.52 14.11 6.49
CA ASN A 200 -18.81 13.85 5.08
C ASN A 200 -17.74 14.48 4.17
N GLU A 201 -17.77 14.17 2.88
CA GLU A 201 -16.81 14.67 1.87
C GLU A 201 -16.80 16.21 1.69
N ARG A 202 -17.88 16.92 2.05
CA ARG A 202 -18.01 18.37 1.84
C ARG A 202 -17.40 19.17 2.98
N THR A 203 -17.48 18.64 4.20
CA THR A 203 -16.93 19.30 5.38
C THR A 203 -15.40 19.21 5.36
N ARG A 204 -14.75 20.36 5.48
CA ARG A 204 -13.30 20.44 5.62
C ARG A 204 -12.90 20.20 7.07
N PHE A 205 -11.68 19.74 7.27
CA PHE A 205 -11.10 19.74 8.60
C PHE A 205 -10.97 21.15 9.15
N HIS A 206 -10.97 21.25 10.48
CA HIS A 206 -10.79 22.49 11.20
C HIS A 206 -9.46 23.18 10.81
N PRO A 207 -9.41 24.51 10.64
CA PRO A 207 -8.23 25.21 10.10
C PRO A 207 -6.94 25.03 10.90
N ASN A 208 -7.03 24.77 12.21
CA ASN A 208 -5.87 24.56 13.07
C ASN A 208 -5.38 23.09 13.11
N LEU A 209 -5.88 22.22 12.23
CA LEU A 209 -5.38 20.86 12.09
C LEU A 209 -3.92 20.88 11.65
N VAL A 210 -3.04 20.37 12.51
CA VAL A 210 -1.63 20.18 12.20
C VAL A 210 -1.48 18.83 11.51
N THR A 211 -0.89 18.82 10.32
CA THR A 211 -0.65 17.59 9.57
C THR A 211 0.80 17.13 9.68
N ILE A 212 1.00 15.84 9.95
CA ILE A 212 2.32 15.23 10.12
C ILE A 212 2.56 14.19 9.02
N HIS A 213 3.78 14.15 8.50
CA HIS A 213 4.15 13.26 7.40
C HIS A 213 4.17 11.78 7.80
N GLN A 214 4.79 11.44 8.94
CA GLN A 214 5.05 10.07 9.41
C GLN A 214 4.10 9.71 10.56
N ALA A 215 3.64 8.46 10.65
CA ALA A 215 2.68 8.06 11.68
C ALA A 215 3.29 8.04 13.07
N GLU A 216 4.53 7.57 13.13
CA GLU A 216 5.36 7.46 14.33
C GLU A 216 5.57 8.86 14.92
N LYS A 217 5.89 9.85 14.06
CA LYS A 217 6.02 11.25 14.47
C LYS A 217 4.70 11.88 14.91
N LEU A 218 3.57 11.41 14.39
CA LEU A 218 2.26 11.86 14.87
C LEU A 218 2.00 11.36 16.28
N VAL A 219 2.24 10.07 16.53
CA VAL A 219 2.07 9.47 17.86
C VAL A 219 3.02 10.08 18.87
N GLU A 220 4.30 10.26 18.52
CA GLU A 220 5.29 10.97 19.34
C GLU A 220 4.85 12.41 19.66
N LYS A 221 4.34 13.15 18.67
CA LYS A 221 3.86 14.52 18.93
C LYS A 221 2.69 14.53 19.91
N ILE A 222 1.78 13.57 19.83
CA ILE A 222 0.64 13.44 20.75
C ILE A 222 1.10 13.05 22.16
N SER A 223 2.05 12.13 22.29
CA SER A 223 2.59 11.71 23.59
C SER A 223 3.33 12.84 24.33
N LEU A 224 3.88 13.81 23.59
CA LEU A 224 4.55 15.00 24.15
C LEU A 224 3.62 16.22 24.33
N SER A 225 2.37 16.16 23.88
CA SER A 225 1.47 17.32 23.85
C SER A 225 0.19 17.05 24.66
N PRO A 226 0.09 17.50 25.92
CA PRO A 226 -1.08 17.24 26.77
C PRO A 226 -2.44 17.67 26.20
N CYS A 227 -2.43 18.74 25.39
CA CYS A 227 -3.62 19.28 24.73
C CYS A 227 -4.04 18.52 23.46
N ALA A 228 -3.28 17.52 23.04
CA ALA A 228 -3.42 16.93 21.72
C ALA A 228 -4.49 15.85 21.64
N ILE A 229 -5.18 15.85 20.51
CA ILE A 229 -5.98 14.74 20.01
C ILE A 229 -5.61 14.51 18.54
N GLY A 230 -5.50 13.26 18.15
CA GLY A 230 -5.29 12.89 16.76
C GLY A 230 -5.87 11.53 16.44
N PHE A 231 -5.71 11.14 15.19
CA PHE A 231 -6.14 9.84 14.71
C PHE A 231 -5.11 9.24 13.77
N THR A 232 -4.97 7.91 13.80
CA THR A 232 -4.07 7.14 12.96
C THR A 232 -4.55 5.68 12.92
N SER A 233 -4.13 4.89 11.93
CA SER A 233 -4.40 3.45 11.94
C SER A 233 -3.86 2.82 13.23
N MET A 234 -4.61 1.86 13.80
CA MET A 234 -4.21 1.10 15.00
C MET A 234 -2.80 0.51 14.86
N ALA A 235 -2.40 0.18 13.62
CA ALA A 235 -1.07 -0.32 13.30
C ALA A 235 0.10 0.58 13.74
N ASN A 236 -0.16 1.88 13.92
CA ASN A 236 0.86 2.85 14.30
C ASN A 236 0.79 3.26 15.77
N VAL A 237 -0.22 2.78 16.51
CA VAL A 237 -0.42 3.18 17.90
C VAL A 237 0.63 2.49 18.77
N THR A 238 1.32 3.27 19.59
CA THR A 238 2.26 2.77 20.60
C THR A 238 1.68 2.91 22.00
N ASN A 239 2.37 2.32 22.98
CA ASN A 239 2.05 2.46 24.38
C ASN A 239 2.21 3.88 24.93
N ASP A 240 2.74 4.85 24.18
CA ASP A 240 3.04 6.20 24.68
C ASP A 240 1.84 7.14 24.67
N VAL A 241 0.76 6.75 24.00
CA VAL A 241 -0.49 7.49 23.91
C VAL A 241 -1.63 6.71 24.52
N LYS A 242 -2.73 7.40 24.83
CA LYS A 242 -3.97 6.76 25.24
C LYS A 242 -4.94 6.68 24.07
N VAL A 243 -5.46 5.49 23.81
CA VAL A 243 -6.49 5.24 22.80
C VAL A 243 -7.86 5.43 23.42
N LEU A 244 -8.75 6.14 22.73
CA LEU A 244 -10.12 6.35 23.17
C LEU A 244 -11.04 5.27 22.59
N CYS A 245 -11.99 4.80 23.40
CA CYS A 245 -13.16 4.12 22.86
C CYS A 245 -14.05 5.14 22.12
N ILE A 246 -14.91 4.65 21.20
CA ILE A 246 -15.81 5.50 20.43
C ILE A 246 -17.25 5.01 20.57
N ALA A 247 -18.15 5.92 20.97
CA ALA A 247 -19.59 5.70 20.91
C ALA A 247 -20.16 6.20 19.57
N ARG A 248 -21.16 5.49 19.03
CA ARG A 248 -21.73 5.78 17.70
C ARG A 248 -22.52 7.08 17.64
N ASP A 249 -23.11 7.50 18.76
CA ASP A 249 -23.93 8.69 18.87
C ASP A 249 -23.69 9.39 20.23
N ASP A 250 -24.39 10.51 20.42
CA ASP A 250 -24.26 11.34 21.62
C ASP A 250 -25.12 10.85 22.80
N ASN A 251 -25.84 9.72 22.66
CA ASN A 251 -26.59 9.15 23.77
C ASN A 251 -25.64 8.53 24.80
N LYS A 252 -25.80 8.93 26.07
CA LYS A 252 -24.98 8.43 27.19
C LYS A 252 -25.17 6.94 27.47
N GLU A 253 -26.27 6.36 27.02
CA GLU A 253 -26.55 4.92 27.14
C GLU A 253 -25.84 4.10 26.05
N THR A 254 -25.44 4.73 24.94
CA THR A 254 -24.74 4.04 23.86
C THR A 254 -23.34 3.63 24.34
N PRO A 255 -23.00 2.33 24.31
CA PRO A 255 -21.72 1.86 24.79
C PRO A 255 -20.58 2.43 23.94
N CYS A 256 -19.53 2.83 24.62
CA CYS A 256 -18.30 3.27 23.99
C CYS A 256 -17.44 2.04 23.65
N ILE A 257 -17.11 1.86 22.38
CA ILE A 257 -16.45 0.64 21.89
C ILE A 257 -14.95 0.91 21.65
N PRO A 258 -14.02 0.13 22.24
CA PRO A 258 -12.60 0.29 21.96
C PRO A 258 -12.18 -0.31 20.60
N PRO A 259 -11.10 0.19 19.96
CA PRO A 259 -10.56 -0.37 18.72
C PRO A 259 -9.79 -1.67 19.00
N THR A 260 -10.51 -2.78 19.17
CA THR A 260 -9.91 -4.11 19.34
C THR A 260 -10.13 -4.96 18.11
N ALA A 261 -9.32 -6.02 17.96
CA ALA A 261 -9.53 -7.01 16.89
C ALA A 261 -10.96 -7.57 16.92
N HIS A 262 -11.43 -7.97 18.11
CA HIS A 262 -12.78 -8.50 18.33
C HIS A 262 -13.88 -7.53 17.83
N PHE A 263 -13.91 -6.28 18.32
CA PHE A 263 -14.94 -5.32 17.93
C PHE A 263 -14.83 -4.83 16.49
N THR A 264 -13.64 -4.95 15.89
CA THR A 264 -13.43 -4.67 14.47
C THR A 264 -13.97 -5.81 13.60
N HIS A 265 -13.75 -7.06 14.02
CA HIS A 265 -14.32 -8.24 13.36
C HIS A 265 -15.85 -8.24 13.41
N GLU A 266 -16.42 -7.91 14.56
CA GLU A 266 -17.87 -7.77 14.71
C GLU A 266 -18.44 -6.56 13.95
N GLY A 267 -17.59 -5.65 13.45
CA GLY A 267 -18.01 -4.43 12.74
C GLY A 267 -18.72 -3.41 13.63
N VAL A 268 -18.61 -3.56 14.96
CA VAL A 268 -19.30 -2.68 15.93
C VAL A 268 -18.48 -1.45 16.28
N TYR A 269 -17.13 -1.51 16.22
CA TYR A 269 -16.30 -0.32 16.41
C TYR A 269 -16.52 0.71 15.27
N PRO A 270 -16.86 1.99 15.58
CA PRO A 270 -17.35 2.94 14.57
C PRO A 270 -16.38 3.32 13.45
N LEU A 271 -15.08 3.25 13.71
CA LEU A 271 -14.03 3.59 12.73
C LEU A 271 -13.29 2.35 12.21
N SER A 272 -13.99 1.21 12.19
CA SER A 272 -13.53 -0.01 11.53
C SER A 272 -13.62 0.11 10.03
N ARG A 273 -12.62 -0.39 9.32
CA ARG A 273 -12.66 -0.48 7.85
C ARG A 273 -12.05 -1.77 7.33
N PRO A 274 -12.73 -2.43 6.38
CA PRO A 274 -12.08 -3.42 5.55
C PRO A 274 -11.03 -2.79 4.64
N LEU A 275 -9.96 -3.54 4.43
CA LEU A 275 -8.91 -3.26 3.48
C LEU A 275 -9.14 -4.17 2.26
N TYR A 276 -9.28 -3.56 1.09
CA TYR A 276 -9.64 -4.28 -0.12
C TYR A 276 -8.50 -4.30 -1.13
N PHE A 277 -8.41 -5.42 -1.84
CA PHE A 277 -7.91 -5.47 -3.20
C PHE A 277 -9.08 -5.50 -4.17
N TYR A 278 -9.03 -4.64 -5.17
CA TYR A 278 -9.98 -4.60 -6.28
C TYR A 278 -9.26 -4.94 -7.57
N MET A 279 -9.91 -5.75 -8.40
CA MET A 279 -9.45 -6.07 -9.75
C MET A 279 -10.62 -6.05 -10.73
N LEU A 280 -10.31 -5.94 -12.02
CA LEU A 280 -11.33 -5.97 -13.07
C LEU A 280 -12.02 -7.35 -13.12
N ALA A 281 -13.19 -7.40 -13.75
CA ALA A 281 -13.99 -8.62 -13.88
C ALA A 281 -13.19 -9.78 -14.50
N LYS A 282 -12.39 -9.49 -15.53
CA LYS A 282 -11.54 -10.46 -16.19
C LYS A 282 -10.39 -10.87 -15.24
N PRO A 283 -10.32 -12.14 -14.82
CA PRO A 283 -9.24 -12.60 -13.97
C PRO A 283 -7.89 -12.42 -14.65
N VAL A 284 -6.89 -12.03 -13.87
CA VAL A 284 -5.48 -12.09 -14.27
C VAL A 284 -4.89 -13.31 -13.58
N PRO A 285 -4.49 -14.37 -14.33
CA PRO A 285 -4.06 -15.65 -13.74
C PRO A 285 -2.96 -15.52 -12.69
N LEU A 286 -2.04 -14.57 -12.88
CA LEU A 286 -0.94 -14.30 -11.94
C LEU A 286 -1.38 -13.67 -10.62
N VAL A 287 -2.51 -12.95 -10.60
CA VAL A 287 -2.97 -12.19 -9.43
C VAL A 287 -3.74 -13.06 -8.45
N GLN A 288 -4.54 -14.00 -8.94
CA GLN A 288 -5.38 -14.83 -8.06
C GLN A 288 -4.56 -15.64 -7.03
N PRO A 289 -3.45 -16.30 -7.40
CA PRO A 289 -2.57 -16.96 -6.44
C PRO A 289 -1.97 -16.00 -5.42
N PHE A 290 -1.58 -14.79 -5.82
CA PHE A 290 -1.08 -13.76 -4.91
C PHE A 290 -2.15 -13.33 -3.90
N ILE A 291 -3.39 -13.08 -4.34
CA ILE A 291 -4.49 -12.73 -3.42
C ILE A 291 -4.79 -13.87 -2.44
N ALA A 292 -4.86 -15.11 -2.94
CA ALA A 292 -5.08 -16.27 -2.09
C ALA A 292 -3.95 -16.44 -1.07
N TRP A 293 -2.70 -16.18 -1.45
CA TRP A 293 -1.56 -16.21 -0.53
C TRP A 293 -1.63 -15.09 0.52
N VAL A 294 -2.04 -13.87 0.12
CA VAL A 294 -2.27 -12.74 1.03
C VAL A 294 -3.36 -13.07 2.06
N GLN A 295 -4.42 -13.74 1.64
CA GLN A 295 -5.51 -14.19 2.52
C GLN A 295 -5.15 -15.46 3.33
N GLY A 296 -4.10 -16.17 2.94
CA GLY A 296 -3.58 -17.34 3.64
C GLY A 296 -2.74 -17.01 4.88
N ILE A 297 -2.28 -18.05 5.57
CA ILE A 297 -1.60 -17.97 6.87
C ILE A 297 -0.43 -16.97 6.85
N LYS A 298 0.50 -17.11 5.91
CA LYS A 298 1.70 -16.25 5.82
C LYS A 298 1.35 -14.79 5.55
N GLY A 299 0.42 -14.53 4.63
CA GLY A 299 -0.05 -13.19 4.33
C GLY A 299 -0.72 -12.53 5.54
N GLN A 300 -1.59 -13.26 6.23
CA GLN A 300 -2.26 -12.76 7.43
C GLN A 300 -1.30 -12.59 8.62
N GLU A 301 -0.23 -13.38 8.73
CA GLU A 301 0.83 -13.17 9.72
C GLU A 301 1.59 -11.86 9.47
N ILE A 302 1.97 -11.57 8.21
CA ILE A 302 2.60 -10.31 7.84
C ILE A 302 1.67 -9.12 8.15
N LEU A 303 0.37 -9.28 7.91
CA LEU A 303 -0.63 -8.27 8.22
C LEU A 303 -0.69 -7.95 9.72
N ARG A 304 -0.73 -8.98 10.58
CA ARG A 304 -0.71 -8.80 12.04
C ARG A 304 0.60 -8.17 12.52
N LYS A 305 1.75 -8.61 12.00
CA LYS A 305 3.06 -7.99 12.30
C LYS A 305 3.13 -6.53 11.86
N SER A 306 2.38 -6.16 10.83
CA SER A 306 2.23 -4.78 10.39
C SER A 306 1.19 -4.00 11.21
N GLY A 307 0.64 -4.59 12.27
CA GLY A 307 -0.28 -3.93 13.22
C GLY A 307 -1.74 -3.85 12.78
N PHE A 308 -2.10 -4.48 11.66
CA PHE A 308 -3.48 -4.59 11.19
C PHE A 308 -4.18 -5.83 11.77
N ILE A 309 -5.47 -5.95 11.52
CA ILE A 309 -6.31 -7.04 12.01
C ILE A 309 -6.51 -8.04 10.86
N ALA A 310 -6.25 -9.32 11.13
CA ALA A 310 -6.44 -10.39 10.15
C ALA A 310 -7.91 -10.54 9.76
N ILE A 311 -8.21 -11.15 8.61
CA ILE A 311 -9.59 -11.44 8.18
C ILE A 311 -10.20 -12.62 8.94
N GLN A 312 -9.35 -13.51 9.48
CA GLN A 312 -9.74 -14.62 10.34
C GLN A 312 -9.39 -14.28 11.79
N GLU A 313 -10.32 -14.49 12.70
CA GLU A 313 -10.05 -14.42 14.13
C GLU A 313 -9.20 -15.65 14.50
N SER A 314 -8.00 -15.45 15.04
CA SER A 314 -7.25 -16.57 15.60
C SER A 314 -8.02 -17.11 16.80
N ALA A 315 -8.14 -18.43 16.96
CA ALA A 315 -8.78 -19.10 18.10
C ALA A 315 -8.06 -18.87 19.46
N SER A 316 -7.29 -17.80 19.58
CA SER A 316 -6.65 -17.36 20.82
C SER A 316 -6.70 -15.84 20.88
N PRO A 317 -7.17 -15.25 21.99
CA PRO A 317 -7.10 -13.82 22.22
C PRO A 317 -5.63 -13.48 22.48
N VAL A 318 -4.87 -13.29 21.41
CA VAL A 318 -3.56 -12.65 21.52
C VAL A 318 -3.87 -11.20 21.84
N ALA A 319 -3.78 -10.85 23.13
CA ALA A 319 -3.64 -9.47 23.55
C ALA A 319 -2.57 -8.86 22.64
N VAL A 320 -2.94 -7.83 21.88
CA VAL A 320 -1.99 -7.06 21.09
C VAL A 320 -1.08 -6.39 22.10
N GLN A 321 0.00 -7.06 22.48
CA GLN A 321 1.08 -6.41 23.16
C GLN A 321 1.78 -5.54 22.13
N PRO A 322 1.93 -4.24 22.42
CA PRO A 322 2.61 -3.34 21.52
C PRO A 322 4.07 -3.77 21.35
N PRO A 323 4.70 -3.42 20.22
CA PRO A 323 6.11 -3.71 20.00
C PRO A 323 6.96 -3.13 21.13
N SER A 324 7.98 -3.89 21.51
CA SER A 324 8.96 -3.57 22.57
C SER A 324 9.73 -2.30 22.28
#